data_AF-A0A949PHB5-F1
#
_entry.id   AF-A0A949PHB5-F1
#
_cell.length_a   1.000
_cell.length_b   1.000
_cell.length_c   1.000
_cell.angle_alpha   90.00
_cell.angle_beta   90.00
_cell.angle_gamma   90.00
#
_symmetry.space_group_name_H-M   'P 1'
#
loop_
_entity.id
_entity.type
_entity.pdbx_description
1 polymer ?
#
loop_
_entity_poly.entity_id
_entity_poly.type
_entity_poly.pdbx_seq_one_letter_code
_entity_poly.pdbx_strand_id
1 'polypeptide(L)'
;PRSTLLASSAASDVYKRQVGDHPPVAPVFFGFRIMVGMGFLMLGVAWFGAYRLYRRGTLPVWFFRVCVGMTFSGWVATLAGWYVTEIGRQPWLVSGVLKTADAVGPVAAPMVATTLAAYLTTYAVLLIAYVTTLFYLAKQAAIAAQDEGALAPQDRGGLRMAVSGIAGHQVDSEGLK
;
A
#
# COMPACT_ATOMS: atom_id res chain seq x y z
N PRO A 1 -30.18 29.29 48.68
CA PRO A 1 -30.14 27.83 48.43
C PRO A 1 -30.20 27.39 46.94
N ARG A 2 -30.98 28.05 46.08
CA ARG A 2 -31.08 27.69 44.64
C ARG A 2 -29.86 28.10 43.78
N SER A 3 -29.17 29.19 44.12
CA SER A 3 -28.02 29.69 43.35
C SER A 3 -26.79 28.79 43.44
N THR A 4 -26.55 28.15 44.59
CA THR A 4 -25.44 27.21 44.79
C THR A 4 -25.66 25.86 44.11
N LEU A 5 -26.92 25.39 44.03
CA LEU A 5 -27.27 24.18 43.29
C LEU A 5 -27.11 24.36 41.77
N LEU A 6 -27.48 25.54 41.23
CA LEU A 6 -27.28 25.87 39.82
C LEU A 6 -25.79 26.01 39.45
N ALA A 7 -24.97 26.56 40.35
CA ALA A 7 -23.53 26.61 40.16
C ALA A 7 -22.88 25.21 40.21
N SER A 8 -23.36 24.32 41.09
CA SER A 8 -22.88 22.94 41.17
C SER A 8 -23.30 22.08 39.97
N SER A 9 -24.52 22.23 39.47
CA SER A 9 -24.98 21.49 38.28
C SER A 9 -24.23 21.97 37.04
N ALA A 10 -24.12 23.29 36.85
CA ALA A 10 -23.36 23.89 35.75
C ALA A 10 -21.88 23.51 35.79
N ALA A 11 -21.24 23.51 36.97
CA ALA A 11 -19.86 23.06 37.13
C ALA A 11 -19.69 21.56 36.81
N SER A 12 -20.65 20.72 37.20
CA SER A 12 -20.64 19.29 36.87
C SER A 12 -20.87 19.02 35.38
N ASP A 13 -21.68 19.84 34.71
CA ASP A 13 -21.95 19.74 33.27
C ASP A 13 -20.74 20.21 32.44
N VAL A 14 -20.05 21.26 32.89
CA VAL A 14 -18.78 21.71 32.30
C VAL A 14 -17.69 20.66 32.49
N TYR A 15 -17.57 20.08 33.70
CA TYR A 15 -16.61 19.02 33.98
C TYR A 15 -16.88 17.75 33.16
N LYS A 16 -18.15 17.31 33.04
CA LYS A 16 -18.52 16.18 32.19
C LYS A 16 -18.26 16.43 30.70
N ARG A 17 -18.41 17.67 30.23
CA ARG A 17 -18.01 18.08 28.88
C ARG A 17 -16.50 17.98 28.68
N GLN A 18 -15.72 18.43 29.67
CA GLN A 18 -14.25 18.43 29.60
C GLN A 18 -13.65 17.02 29.69
N VAL A 19 -14.19 16.14 30.53
CA VAL A 19 -13.70 14.76 30.70
C VAL A 19 -14.05 13.86 29.50
N GLY A 20 -15.09 14.21 28.72
CA GLY A 20 -15.47 13.52 27.49
C GLY A 20 -14.79 14.01 26.20
N ASP A 21 -14.02 15.10 26.25
CA ASP A 21 -13.42 15.75 25.08
C ASP A 21 -11.98 15.27 24.76
N HIS A 22 -11.51 14.22 25.41
CA HIS A 22 -10.19 13.63 25.15
C HIS A 22 -10.29 12.61 24.00
N PRO A 23 -9.46 12.71 22.95
CA PRO A 23 -9.40 11.70 21.91
C PRO A 23 -9.13 10.32 22.53
N PRO A 24 -9.76 9.24 22.05
CA PRO A 24 -9.45 7.90 22.52
C PRO A 24 -7.97 7.60 22.22
N VAL A 25 -7.14 7.61 23.26
CA VAL A 25 -5.68 7.50 23.12
C VAL A 25 -5.22 6.10 22.72
N ALA A 26 -5.99 5.06 23.09
CA ALA A 26 -5.61 3.67 22.83
C ALA A 26 -5.57 3.33 21.33
N PRO A 27 -6.60 3.61 20.51
CA PRO A 27 -6.55 3.35 19.07
C PRO A 27 -5.42 4.10 18.34
N VAL A 28 -5.17 5.35 18.71
CA VAL A 28 -4.10 6.17 18.11
C VAL A 28 -2.72 5.60 18.45
N PHE A 29 -2.52 5.16 19.70
CA PHE A 29 -1.28 4.55 20.16
C PHE A 29 -0.94 3.26 19.40
N PHE A 30 -1.92 2.37 19.20
CA PHE A 30 -1.71 1.14 18.44
C PHE A 30 -1.57 1.41 16.94
N GLY A 31 -2.35 2.33 16.37
CA GLY A 31 -2.23 2.74 14.98
C GLY A 31 -0.84 3.29 14.64
N PHE A 32 -0.28 4.13 15.52
CA PHE A 32 1.07 4.67 15.35
C PHE A 32 2.14 3.57 15.34
N ARG A 33 2.02 2.59 16.23
CA ARG A 33 2.94 1.44 16.29
C ARG A 33 2.87 0.57 15.05
N ILE A 34 1.67 0.32 14.53
CA ILE A 34 1.50 -0.44 13.29
C ILE A 34 2.13 0.33 12.12
N MET A 35 1.88 1.63 12.00
CA MET A 35 2.48 2.47 10.96
C MET A 35 4.01 2.41 10.98
N VAL A 36 4.59 2.68 12.15
CA VAL A 36 6.05 2.69 12.34
C VAL A 36 6.63 1.30 12.15
N GLY A 37 5.99 0.28 12.72
CA GLY A 37 6.39 -1.13 12.57
C GLY A 37 6.42 -1.58 11.11
N MET A 38 5.40 -1.20 10.32
CA MET A 38 5.37 -1.49 8.89
C MET A 38 6.45 -0.73 8.11
N GLY A 39 6.72 0.53 8.45
CA GLY A 39 7.83 1.30 7.86
C GLY A 39 9.20 0.65 8.11
N PHE A 40 9.49 0.25 9.34
CA PHE A 40 10.74 -0.45 9.68
C PHE A 40 10.81 -1.84 9.04
N LEU A 41 9.69 -2.55 8.95
CA LEU A 41 9.62 -3.85 8.29
C LEU A 41 9.93 -3.72 6.79
N MET A 42 9.37 -2.72 6.11
CA MET A 42 9.70 -2.41 4.71
C MET A 42 11.18 -2.07 4.52
N LEU A 43 11.73 -1.23 5.41
CA LEU A 43 13.15 -0.88 5.40
C LEU A 43 14.04 -2.12 5.61
N GLY A 44 13.67 -2.99 6.55
CA GLY A 44 14.39 -4.23 6.85
C GLY A 44 14.40 -5.21 5.67
N VAL A 45 13.27 -5.38 4.98
CA VAL A 45 13.20 -6.22 3.77
C VAL A 45 14.05 -5.64 2.65
N ALA A 46 13.96 -4.33 2.40
CA ALA A 46 14.76 -3.65 1.39
C ALA A 46 16.27 -3.77 1.68
N TRP A 47 16.68 -3.52 2.92
CA TRP A 47 18.08 -3.63 3.35
C TRP A 47 18.60 -5.07 3.23
N PHE A 48 17.82 -6.06 3.67
CA PHE A 48 18.21 -7.46 3.57
C PHE A 48 18.34 -7.92 2.11
N GLY A 49 17.42 -7.49 1.25
CA GLY A 49 17.48 -7.74 -0.20
C GLY A 49 18.74 -7.14 -0.82
N ALA A 50 19.01 -5.86 -0.55
CA ALA A 50 20.19 -5.17 -1.04
C ALA A 50 21.49 -5.81 -0.55
N TYR A 51 21.57 -6.16 0.73
CA TYR A 51 22.73 -6.83 1.32
C TYR A 51 23.00 -8.20 0.69
N ARG A 52 21.95 -9.02 0.47
CA ARG A 52 22.11 -10.33 -0.18
C ARG A 52 22.51 -10.19 -1.64
N LEU A 53 21.94 -9.21 -2.35
CA LEU A 53 22.31 -8.94 -3.73
C LEU A 53 23.78 -8.52 -3.84
N TYR A 54 24.24 -7.65 -2.93
CA TYR A 54 25.63 -7.21 -2.86
C TYR A 54 26.61 -8.35 -2.54
N ARG A 55 26.27 -9.26 -1.60
CA ARG A 55 27.20 -10.36 -1.21
C ARG A 55 27.13 -11.60 -2.09
N ARG A 56 25.97 -11.96 -2.64
CA ARG A 56 25.74 -13.27 -3.29
C ARG A 56 25.25 -13.20 -4.72
N GLY A 57 24.90 -12.01 -5.23
CA GLY A 57 24.38 -11.79 -6.58
C GLY A 57 23.07 -12.51 -6.91
N THR A 58 22.47 -13.25 -5.96
CA THR A 58 21.31 -14.11 -6.17
C THR A 58 20.35 -14.04 -4.98
N LEU A 59 19.05 -13.99 -5.28
CA LEU A 59 17.98 -13.94 -4.29
C LEU A 59 17.25 -15.29 -4.25
N PRO A 60 17.00 -15.86 -3.06
CA PRO A 60 16.28 -17.13 -2.95
C PRO A 60 14.80 -16.96 -3.32
N VAL A 61 14.17 -18.01 -3.85
CA VAL A 61 12.76 -18.01 -4.29
C VAL A 61 11.79 -17.55 -3.20
N TRP A 62 12.05 -17.89 -1.94
CA TRP A 62 11.24 -17.45 -0.81
C TRP A 62 11.27 -15.92 -0.62
N PHE A 63 12.38 -15.25 -0.93
CA PHE A 63 12.48 -13.79 -0.81
C PHE A 63 11.59 -13.07 -1.84
N PHE A 64 11.44 -13.62 -3.06
CA PHE A 64 10.47 -13.08 -4.02
C PHE A 64 9.03 -13.19 -3.51
N ARG A 65 8.68 -14.27 -2.80
CA ARG A 65 7.36 -14.41 -2.16
C ARG A 65 7.14 -13.35 -1.07
N VAL A 66 8.18 -13.03 -0.31
CA VAL A 66 8.16 -11.91 0.66
C VAL A 66 7.95 -10.58 -0.06
N CYS A 67 8.66 -10.31 -1.15
CA CYS A 67 8.48 -9.08 -1.94
C CYS A 67 7.05 -8.93 -2.48
N VAL A 68 6.44 -10.04 -2.95
CA VAL A 68 5.02 -10.04 -3.36
C VAL A 68 4.13 -9.68 -2.16
N GLY A 69 4.35 -10.25 -0.98
CA GLY A 69 3.62 -9.84 0.24
C GLY A 69 3.82 -8.37 0.62
N MET A 70 5.02 -7.82 0.41
CA MET A 70 5.33 -6.40 0.67
C MET A 70 4.59 -5.43 -0.25
N THR A 71 4.02 -5.88 -1.38
CA THR A 71 3.17 -5.00 -2.19
C THR A 71 1.95 -4.47 -1.41
N PHE A 72 1.45 -5.24 -0.44
CA PHE A 72 0.34 -4.84 0.42
C PHE A 72 0.79 -4.08 1.68
N SER A 73 2.08 -4.11 2.04
CA SER A 73 2.55 -3.46 3.26
C SER A 73 2.38 -1.93 3.22
N GLY A 74 2.55 -1.34 2.04
CA GLY A 74 2.33 0.10 1.82
C GLY A 74 0.88 0.54 2.01
N TRP A 75 -0.09 -0.32 1.66
CA TRP A 75 -1.51 -0.09 1.93
C TRP A 75 -1.78 -0.03 3.43
N VAL A 76 -1.30 -1.03 4.17
CA VAL A 76 -1.48 -1.10 5.63
C VAL A 76 -0.83 0.11 6.32
N ALA A 77 0.38 0.49 5.90
CA ALA A 77 1.07 1.65 6.47
C ALA A 77 0.31 2.96 6.23
N THR A 78 -0.20 3.17 5.00
CA THR A 78 -1.00 4.35 4.65
C THR A 78 -2.31 4.41 5.43
N LEU A 79 -3.05 3.29 5.53
CA LEU A 79 -4.29 3.21 6.30
C LEU A 79 -4.05 3.47 7.79
N ALA A 80 -2.98 2.92 8.36
CA ALA A 80 -2.62 3.16 9.75
C ALA A 80 -2.26 4.64 10.01
N GLY A 81 -1.51 5.27 9.10
CA GLY A 81 -1.20 6.70 9.18
C GLY A 81 -2.44 7.57 9.13
N TRP A 82 -3.34 7.31 8.17
CA TRP A 82 -4.61 8.03 8.06
C TRP A 82 -5.50 7.84 9.29
N TYR A 83 -5.54 6.62 9.83
CA TYR A 83 -6.27 6.31 11.05
C TYR A 83 -5.75 7.10 12.26
N VAL A 84 -4.43 7.20 12.42
CA VAL A 84 -3.80 7.99 13.49
C VAL A 84 -4.16 9.47 13.36
N THR A 85 -4.12 10.03 12.15
CA THR A 85 -4.41 11.45 11.94
C THR A 85 -5.89 11.79 12.11
N GLU A 86 -6.80 10.94 11.64
CA GLU A 86 -8.24 11.23 11.67
C GLU A 86 -8.83 10.98 13.07
N ILE A 87 -8.44 9.89 13.73
CA ILE A 87 -8.89 9.60 15.10
C ILE A 87 -8.21 10.51 16.11
N GLY A 88 -6.96 10.91 15.87
CA GLY A 88 -6.23 11.84 16.74
C GLY A 88 -6.85 13.23 16.82
N ARG A 89 -7.69 13.61 15.85
CA ARG A 89 -8.37 14.92 15.81
C ARG A 89 -9.81 14.87 16.36
N GLN A 90 -10.38 13.69 16.59
CA GLN A 90 -11.65 13.55 17.31
C GLN A 90 -11.51 14.18 18.71
N PRO A 91 -12.49 14.93 19.24
CA PRO A 91 -13.88 15.10 18.80
C PRO A 91 -14.16 16.33 17.90
N TRP A 92 -13.11 16.94 17.33
CA TRP A 92 -13.24 18.20 16.60
C TRP A 92 -13.14 17.97 15.09
N LEU A 93 -14.13 18.49 14.37
CA LEU A 93 -14.07 18.56 12.91
C LEU A 93 -13.25 19.79 12.49
N VAL A 94 -13.48 20.92 13.17
CA VAL A 94 -12.64 22.12 13.14
C VAL A 94 -12.30 22.51 14.57
N SER A 95 -11.01 22.50 14.91
CA SER A 95 -10.51 22.79 16.25
C SER A 95 -11.04 24.12 16.78
N GLY A 96 -11.79 24.08 17.90
CA GLY A 96 -12.33 25.26 18.56
C GLY A 96 -13.59 25.87 17.92
N VAL A 97 -14.11 25.29 16.84
CA VAL A 97 -15.29 25.83 16.13
C VAL A 97 -16.44 24.83 16.05
N LEU A 98 -16.19 23.59 15.60
CA LEU A 98 -17.26 22.61 15.32
C LEU A 98 -16.89 21.20 15.79
N LYS A 99 -17.77 20.60 16.60
CA LYS A 99 -17.68 19.20 17.02
C LYS A 99 -18.27 18.27 15.98
N THR A 100 -17.72 17.06 15.86
CA THR A 100 -18.21 16.05 14.90
C THR A 100 -19.68 15.68 15.15
N ALA A 101 -20.13 15.72 16.40
CA ALA A 101 -21.51 15.40 16.80
C ALA A 101 -22.53 16.43 16.30
N ASP A 102 -22.14 17.71 16.20
CA ASP A 102 -23.03 18.80 15.80
C ASP A 102 -23.09 18.96 14.26
N ALA A 103 -22.22 18.26 13.53
CA ALA A 103 -22.14 18.29 12.08
C ALA A 103 -23.04 17.24 11.37
N VAL A 104 -23.73 16.39 12.13
CA VAL A 104 -24.58 15.31 11.57
C VAL A 104 -25.94 15.89 11.16
N GLY A 105 -26.29 15.78 9.87
CA GLY A 105 -27.57 16.22 9.35
C GLY A 105 -28.77 15.36 9.82
N PRO A 106 -30.00 15.89 9.77
CA PRO A 106 -31.21 15.22 10.24
C PRO A 106 -31.69 14.13 9.24
N VAL A 107 -30.87 13.10 9.04
CA VAL A 107 -31.15 11.98 8.13
C VAL A 107 -31.44 10.73 8.95
N ALA A 108 -32.44 9.95 8.54
CA ALA A 108 -32.79 8.72 9.21
C ALA A 108 -31.61 7.72 9.16
N ALA A 109 -31.22 7.18 10.32
CA ALA A 109 -30.18 6.17 10.46
C ALA A 109 -30.25 5.01 9.45
N PRO A 110 -31.42 4.42 9.11
CA PRO A 110 -31.48 3.35 8.12
C PRO A 110 -31.06 3.79 6.71
N MET A 111 -31.29 5.04 6.30
CA MET A 111 -30.87 5.53 4.98
C MET A 111 -29.35 5.71 4.89
N VAL A 112 -28.72 6.15 5.99
CA VAL A 112 -27.26 6.24 6.07
C VAL A 112 -26.65 4.85 6.04
N ALA A 113 -27.23 3.88 6.75
CA ALA A 113 -26.74 2.51 6.77
C ALA A 113 -26.86 1.83 5.40
N THR A 114 -27.97 1.98 4.69
CA THR A 114 -28.16 1.37 3.36
C THR A 114 -27.23 1.99 2.31
N THR A 115 -27.06 3.31 2.30
CA THR A 115 -26.12 3.97 1.39
C THR A 115 -24.67 3.62 1.70
N LEU A 116 -24.27 3.57 2.97
CA LEU A 116 -22.95 3.08 3.39
C LEU A 116 -22.72 1.64 2.93
N ALA A 117 -23.68 0.74 3.12
CA ALA A 117 -23.58 -0.64 2.67
C ALA A 117 -23.44 -0.74 1.14
N ALA A 118 -24.18 0.08 0.38
CA ALA A 118 -24.06 0.13 -1.07
C ALA A 118 -22.67 0.59 -1.53
N TYR A 119 -22.12 1.64 -0.90
CA TYR A 119 -20.75 2.10 -1.18
C TYR A 119 -19.71 1.03 -0.83
N LEU A 120 -19.79 0.42 0.36
CA LEU A 120 -18.87 -0.64 0.78
C LEU A 120 -18.89 -1.83 -0.20
N THR A 121 -20.10 -2.26 -0.61
CA THR A 121 -20.26 -3.35 -1.58
C THR A 121 -19.63 -3.00 -2.92
N THR A 122 -19.88 -1.78 -3.42
CA THR A 122 -19.32 -1.31 -4.70
C THR A 122 -17.80 -1.26 -4.65
N TYR A 123 -17.22 -0.68 -3.61
CA TYR A 123 -15.76 -0.62 -3.45
C TYR A 123 -15.13 -1.99 -3.24
N ALA A 124 -15.80 -2.92 -2.56
CA ALA A 124 -15.30 -4.29 -2.41
C ALA A 124 -15.23 -5.01 -3.77
N VAL A 125 -16.28 -4.90 -4.61
CA VAL A 125 -16.28 -5.47 -5.96
C VAL A 125 -15.18 -4.88 -6.82
N LEU A 126 -15.03 -3.54 -6.80
CA LEU A 126 -13.98 -2.86 -7.55
C LEU A 126 -12.58 -3.27 -7.09
N LEU A 127 -12.36 -3.40 -5.78
CA LEU A 127 -11.09 -3.83 -5.22
C LEU A 127 -10.73 -5.25 -5.65
N ILE A 128 -11.69 -6.19 -5.60
CA ILE A 128 -11.48 -7.57 -6.04
C ILE A 128 -11.17 -7.62 -7.54
N ALA A 129 -11.93 -6.88 -8.35
CA ALA A 129 -11.69 -6.79 -9.80
C ALA A 129 -10.28 -6.25 -10.07
N TYR A 130 -9.89 -5.16 -9.43
CA TYR A 130 -8.58 -4.54 -9.58
C TYR A 130 -7.43 -5.49 -9.23
N VAL A 131 -7.48 -6.13 -8.05
CA VAL A 131 -6.44 -7.06 -7.61
C VAL A 131 -6.35 -8.27 -8.55
N THR A 132 -7.50 -8.82 -8.97
CA THR A 132 -7.53 -9.95 -9.91
C THR A 132 -6.93 -9.58 -11.26
N THR A 133 -7.28 -8.41 -11.81
CA THR A 133 -6.73 -7.91 -13.07
C THR A 133 -5.21 -7.69 -12.97
N LEU A 134 -4.71 -7.13 -11.87
CA LEU A 134 -3.27 -6.95 -11.67
C LEU A 134 -2.52 -8.28 -11.68
N PHE A 135 -3.00 -9.29 -10.94
CA PHE A 135 -2.36 -10.61 -10.93
C PHE A 135 -2.48 -11.31 -12.28
N TYR A 136 -3.59 -11.13 -12.98
CA TYR A 136 -3.78 -11.68 -14.33
C TYR A 136 -2.77 -11.08 -15.32
N LEU A 137 -2.64 -9.75 -15.36
CA LEU A 137 -1.65 -9.07 -16.20
C LEU A 137 -0.22 -9.44 -15.81
N ALA A 138 0.10 -9.50 -14.52
CA ALA A 138 1.43 -9.90 -14.05
C ALA A 138 1.79 -11.34 -14.47
N LYS A 139 0.83 -12.27 -14.42
CA LYS A 139 1.01 -13.65 -14.89
C LYS A 139 1.22 -13.70 -16.40
N GLN A 140 0.42 -12.96 -17.17
CA GLN A 140 0.59 -12.89 -18.62
C GLN A 140 1.95 -12.31 -19.01
N ALA A 141 2.39 -11.23 -18.37
CA ALA A 141 3.71 -10.65 -18.60
C ALA A 141 4.84 -11.64 -18.28
N ALA A 142 4.70 -12.44 -17.22
CA ALA A 142 5.69 -13.47 -16.88
C ALA A 142 5.77 -14.58 -17.94
N ILE A 143 4.64 -15.00 -18.52
CA ILE A 143 4.60 -15.99 -19.61
C ILE A 143 5.25 -15.41 -20.88
N ALA A 144 4.86 -14.19 -21.27
CA ALA A 144 5.43 -13.53 -22.45
C ALA A 144 6.96 -13.37 -22.35
N ALA A 145 7.47 -13.02 -21.17
CA ALA A 145 8.92 -12.92 -20.93
C ALA A 145 9.65 -14.28 -21.03
N GLN A 146 8.98 -15.39 -20.70
CA GLN A 146 9.52 -16.73 -20.88
C GLN A 146 9.57 -17.11 -22.37
N ASP A 147 8.54 -16.77 -23.13
CA ASP A 147 8.47 -17.04 -24.56
C ASP A 147 9.54 -16.26 -25.34
N GLU A 148 9.76 -14.98 -25.03
CA GLU A 148 10.85 -14.18 -25.61
C GLU A 148 12.24 -14.76 -25.27
N GLY A 149 12.44 -15.19 -24.02
CA GLY A 149 13.67 -15.87 -23.59
C GLY A 149 13.88 -17.24 -24.25
N ALA A 150 12.79 -17.94 -24.58
CA ALA A 150 12.80 -19.23 -25.26
C ALA A 150 13.02 -19.13 -26.79
N LEU A 151 12.78 -17.96 -27.39
CA LEU A 151 13.11 -17.65 -28.79
C LEU A 151 14.56 -17.15 -28.96
N ALA A 152 15.16 -16.59 -27.91
CA ALA A 152 16.57 -16.17 -27.87
C ALA A 152 17.68 -17.26 -27.89
N PRO A 153 17.47 -18.60 -27.76
CA PRO A 153 18.57 -19.57 -27.65
C PRO A 153 19.36 -19.90 -28.93
N GLN A 154 18.95 -19.51 -30.15
CA GLN A 154 19.58 -20.05 -31.38
C GLN A 154 20.07 -19.03 -32.44
N ASP A 155 19.63 -17.78 -32.41
CA ASP A 155 20.02 -16.79 -33.45
C ASP A 155 21.51 -16.40 -33.38
N ARG A 156 22.13 -16.42 -32.18
CA ARG A 156 23.56 -16.06 -32.05
C ARG A 156 24.51 -17.05 -32.72
N GLY A 157 24.12 -18.32 -32.90
CA GLY A 157 24.93 -19.31 -33.61
C GLY A 157 24.86 -19.13 -35.11
N GLY A 158 23.64 -18.91 -35.64
CA GLY A 158 23.39 -18.68 -37.07
C GLY A 158 23.97 -17.37 -37.57
N LEU A 159 23.84 -16.27 -36.81
CA LEU A 159 24.39 -14.98 -37.17
C LEU A 159 25.94 -14.98 -37.12
N ARG A 160 26.55 -15.68 -36.16
CA ARG A 160 28.01 -15.85 -36.11
C ARG A 160 28.54 -16.75 -37.22
N MET A 161 27.85 -17.82 -37.59
CA MET A 161 28.22 -18.64 -38.75
C MET A 161 28.02 -17.90 -40.08
N ALA A 162 26.93 -17.14 -40.23
CA ALA A 162 26.67 -16.34 -41.42
C ALA A 162 27.71 -15.23 -41.59
N VAL A 163 28.04 -14.51 -40.51
CA VAL A 163 29.11 -13.49 -40.51
C VAL A 163 30.49 -14.12 -40.75
N SER A 164 30.77 -15.29 -40.17
CA SER A 164 32.03 -16.02 -40.41
C SER A 164 32.12 -16.55 -41.85
N GLY A 165 31.00 -16.95 -42.48
CA GLY A 165 30.95 -17.38 -43.87
C GLY A 165 31.14 -16.23 -44.86
N ILE A 166 30.59 -15.05 -44.54
CA ILE A 166 30.81 -13.82 -45.33
C ILE A 166 32.26 -13.33 -45.18
N ALA A 167 32.83 -13.38 -43.96
CA ALA A 167 34.23 -13.03 -43.72
C ALA A 167 35.21 -13.99 -44.40
N GLY A 168 34.91 -15.30 -44.45
CA GLY A 168 35.73 -16.29 -45.16
C GLY A 168 35.79 -16.07 -46.67
N HIS A 169 34.70 -15.59 -47.28
CA HIS A 169 34.64 -15.36 -48.74
C HIS A 169 35.34 -14.06 -49.18
N GLN A 170 35.61 -13.13 -48.26
CA GLN A 170 36.25 -11.85 -48.59
C GLN A 170 37.78 -11.89 -48.53
N VAL A 171 38.36 -12.89 -47.84
CA VAL A 171 39.82 -13.03 -47.69
C VAL A 171 40.47 -13.68 -48.93
N ASP A 172 39.76 -14.55 -49.65
CA ASP A 172 40.30 -15.24 -50.84
C ASP A 172 40.41 -14.34 -52.09
N SER A 173 39.78 -13.16 -52.11
CA SER A 173 39.83 -12.24 -53.26
C SER A 173 40.98 -11.22 -53.24
N GLU A 174 41.72 -11.08 -52.14
CA GLU A 174 42.87 -10.15 -52.03
C GLU A 174 44.24 -10.82 -52.18
N GLY A 175 44.30 -12.15 -52.27
CA GLY A 175 45.56 -12.92 -52.42
C GLY A 175 46.01 -13.21 -53.86
N LEU A 176 45.29 -12.71 -54.87
CA LEU A 176 45.56 -13.03 -56.28
C LEU A 176 45.60 -11.78 -57.17
N LYS A 177 46.49 -10.82 -56.87
CA LYS A 177 47.02 -9.84 -57.84
C LYS A 177 48.44 -9.43 -57.48
#